data_AF-A0A2M7MJQ6-F1
#
_entry.id   AF-A0A2M7MJQ6-F1
#
_cell.length_a   1.000
_cell.length_b   1.000
_cell.length_c   1.000
_cell.angle_alpha   90.00
_cell.angle_beta   90.00
_cell.angle_gamma   90.00
#
_symmetry.space_group_name_H-M   'P 1'
#
loop_
_entity.id
_entity.type
_entity.pdbx_description
1 polymer ?
#
loop_
_entity_poly.entity_id
_entity_poly.type
_entity_poly.pdbx_seq_one_letter_code
_entity_poly.pdbx_strand_id
1 'polypeptide(L)' 'LMLLKKKGTLFVDNLLWHGFAAASHVPKQYKTSTRMIREFNKVFLNQQNLYSAILTIGDGIGLAVKTGKRNKKK' A
#
# COMPACT_ATOMS: atom_id res chain seq x y z
N LEU A 1 -8.98 8.48 5.14
CA LEU A 1 -9.51 8.75 3.78
C LEU A 1 -10.57 9.85 3.75
N MET A 2 -10.60 10.79 4.69
CA MET A 2 -11.65 11.84 4.77
C MET A 2 -11.57 12.81 3.59
N LEU A 3 -10.36 13.12 3.13
CA LEU A 3 -10.10 14.10 2.06
C LEU A 3 -10.28 13.53 0.64
N LEU A 4 -10.06 12.24 0.44
CA LEU A 4 -10.17 11.63 -0.89
C LEU A 4 -11.65 11.45 -1.26
N LYS A 5 -12.09 12.01 -2.39
CA LYS A 5 -13.47 11.85 -2.88
C LYS A 5 -13.77 10.41 -3.32
N LYS A 6 -15.06 10.04 -3.40
CA LYS A 6 -15.48 8.76 -3.99
C LYS A 6 -14.97 8.66 -5.44
N LYS A 7 -14.45 7.50 -5.85
CA LYS A 7 -13.73 7.28 -7.12
C LYS A 7 -12.45 8.11 -7.28
N GLY A 8 -12.00 8.84 -6.26
CA GLY A 8 -10.70 9.48 -6.27
C GLY A 8 -9.57 8.45 -6.19
N THR A 9 -8.44 8.78 -6.80
CA THR A 9 -7.27 7.91 -6.87
C THR A 9 -6.21 8.35 -5.87
N LEU A 10 -5.56 7.38 -5.24
CA LEU A 10 -4.37 7.54 -4.41
C LEU A 10 -3.19 6.87 -5.11
N PHE A 11 -2.09 7.60 -5.23
CA PHE A 11 -0.79 7.09 -5.69
C PHE A 11 0.20 7.20 -4.52
N VAL A 12 0.96 6.14 -4.28
CA VAL A 12 1.97 6.07 -3.21
C VAL A 12 3.24 5.47 -3.78
N ASP A 13 4.37 6.12 -3.62
CA ASP A 13 5.66 5.65 -4.12
C ASP A 13 6.42 4.81 -3.05
N ASN A 14 7.45 4.09 -3.50
CA ASN A 14 8.42 3.32 -2.71
C ASN A 14 7.85 2.16 -1.88
N LEU A 15 6.79 1.51 -2.35
CA LEU A 15 6.15 0.41 -1.61
C LEU A 15 6.91 -0.93 -1.69
N LEU A 16 7.89 -1.08 -2.59
CA LEU A 16 8.84 -2.21 -2.57
C LEU A 16 10.08 -1.92 -1.72
N TRP A 17 10.40 -0.64 -1.50
CA TRP A 17 11.44 -0.16 -0.59
C TRP A 17 12.81 -0.81 -0.84
N HIS A 18 13.36 -0.58 -2.03
CA HIS A 18 14.55 -1.23 -2.59
C HIS A 18 14.44 -2.76 -2.64
N GLY A 19 13.22 -3.28 -2.80
CA GLY A 19 12.91 -4.71 -2.73
C GLY A 19 12.88 -5.29 -1.31
N PHE A 20 13.24 -4.52 -0.28
CA PHE A 20 13.26 -5.01 1.10
C PHE A 20 11.87 -5.32 1.63
N ALA A 21 10.79 -4.75 1.06
CA ALA A 21 9.43 -5.11 1.46
C ALA A 21 9.16 -6.62 1.30
N ALA A 22 9.76 -7.28 0.30
CA ALA A 22 9.60 -8.71 0.03
C ALA A 22 10.78 -9.58 0.51
N ALA A 23 11.93 -8.99 0.84
CA ALA A 23 13.14 -9.74 1.19
C ALA A 23 13.07 -10.45 2.56
N SER A 24 13.61 -11.66 2.67
CA SER A 24 13.76 -12.33 3.98
C SER A 24 14.83 -11.67 4.87
N HIS A 25 15.92 -11.19 4.26
CA HIS A 25 17.00 -10.50 4.94
C HIS A 25 16.98 -9.00 4.63
N VAL A 26 17.15 -8.17 5.67
CA VAL A 26 17.13 -6.70 5.56
C VAL A 26 18.35 -6.13 6.30
N PRO A 27 19.17 -5.28 5.64
CA PRO A 27 20.32 -4.63 6.28
C PRO A 27 19.90 -3.83 7.51
N LYS A 28 20.76 -3.78 8.53
CA LYS A 28 20.45 -3.16 9.84
C LYS A 28 19.90 -1.73 9.71
N GLN A 29 20.47 -0.93 8.80
CA GLN A 29 20.06 0.45 8.56
C GLN A 29 18.63 0.61 7.98
N TYR A 30 18.08 -0.44 7.34
CA TYR A 30 16.75 -0.41 6.74
C TYR A 30 15.69 -1.22 7.51
N LYS A 31 16.04 -1.88 8.62
CA LYS A 31 15.10 -2.76 9.35
C LYS A 31 13.84 -2.04 9.80
N THR A 32 14.00 -0.86 10.42
CA THR A 32 12.86 -0.09 10.95
C THR A 32 11.96 0.43 9.84
N SER A 33 12.54 1.04 8.80
CA SER A 33 11.77 1.56 7.66
C SER A 33 11.08 0.44 6.89
N THR A 34 11.77 -0.68 6.64
CA THR A 34 11.17 -1.86 6.00
C THR A 34 10.00 -2.42 6.80
N ARG A 35 10.11 -2.49 8.13
CA ARG A 35 8.99 -2.89 8.99
C ARG A 35 7.79 -1.95 8.80
N MET A 36 8.02 -0.64 8.79
CA MET A 36 6.95 0.35 8.60
C MET A 36 6.29 0.23 7.23
N ILE A 37 7.06 0.08 6.15
CA ILE A 37 6.52 -0.11 4.80
C ILE A 37 5.70 -1.41 4.71
N ARG A 38 6.17 -2.51 5.31
CA ARG A 38 5.40 -3.77 5.36
C ARG A 38 4.06 -3.61 6.06
N GLU A 39 4.04 -2.95 7.21
CA GLU A 39 2.79 -2.70 7.94
C GLU A 39 1.87 -1.75 7.17
N PHE A 40 2.42 -0.71 6.54
CA PHE A 40 1.67 0.18 5.66
C PHE A 40 1.06 -0.59 4.49
N ASN A 41 1.84 -1.41 3.78
CA ASN A 41 1.36 -2.21 2.63
C ASN A 41 0.21 -3.14 3.04
N LYS A 42 0.31 -3.79 4.20
CA LYS A 42 -0.79 -4.61 4.75
C LYS A 42 -2.06 -3.79 4.96
N VAL A 43 -1.95 -2.62 5.58
CA VAL A 43 -3.12 -1.74 5.82
C VAL A 43 -3.68 -1.21 4.50
N PHE A 44 -2.83 -0.76 3.59
CA PHE A 44 -3.20 -0.20 2.28
C PHE A 44 -3.95 -1.21 1.41
N LEU A 45 -3.48 -2.46 1.34
CA LEU A 45 -4.09 -3.52 0.56
C LEU A 45 -5.40 -4.05 1.17
N ASN A 46 -5.52 -4.03 2.49
CA ASN A 46 -6.70 -4.53 3.19
C ASN A 46 -7.73 -3.46 3.57
N GLN A 47 -7.47 -2.20 3.19
CA GLN A 47 -8.36 -1.10 3.53
C GLN A 47 -9.71 -1.25 2.81
N GLN A 48 -10.79 -1.41 3.57
CA GLN A 48 -12.09 -1.86 3.06
C GLN A 48 -12.74 -0.90 2.05
N ASN A 49 -12.43 0.39 2.12
CA ASN A 49 -12.95 1.43 1.22
C ASN A 49 -11.96 1.81 0.11
N LEU A 50 -10.93 0.99 -0.11
CA LEU A 50 -10.04 1.09 -1.26
C LEU A 50 -10.15 -0.18 -2.11
N TYR A 51 -10.09 0.01 -3.42
CA TYR A 51 -9.67 -1.03 -4.34
C TYR A 51 -8.23 -0.71 -4.72
N SER A 52 -7.28 -1.50 -4.21
CA SER A 52 -5.86 -1.17 -4.22
C SER A 52 -4.99 -2.32 -4.75
N ALA A 53 -3.86 -1.95 -5.32
CA ALA A 53 -2.80 -2.85 -5.77
C ALA A 53 -1.43 -2.18 -5.59
N ILE A 54 -0.38 -2.99 -5.46
CA ILE A 54 1.02 -2.55 -5.58
C ILE A 54 1.51 -3.01 -6.95
N LEU A 55 1.91 -2.05 -7.78
CA LEU A 55 2.45 -2.28 -9.11
C LEU A 55 3.98 -2.33 -9.03
N THR A 56 4.59 -3.31 -9.69
CA THR A 56 6.05 -3.50 -9.75
C THR A 56 6.72 -2.57 -10.76
N ILE A 57 6.38 -1.29 -10.70
CA ILE A 57 6.97 -0.22 -11.52
C ILE A 57 7.88 0.61 -10.62
N GLY A 58 9.13 0.82 -11.03
CA GLY A 58 10.13 1.51 -10.22
C GLY A 58 10.36 0.80 -8.89
N ASP A 59 10.33 1.57 -7.79
CA ASP A 59 10.47 1.04 -6.43
C ASP A 59 9.13 0.66 -5.77
N GLY A 60 8.12 0.34 -6.59
CA GLY A 60 6.81 -0.10 -6.14
C GLY A 60 5.81 1.05 -6.00
N ILE A 61 4.86 1.12 -6.92
CA ILE A 61 3.80 2.13 -6.88
C ILE A 61 2.52 1.51 -6.33
N GLY A 62 2.05 2.01 -5.20
CA GLY A 62 0.70 1.77 -4.71
C GLY A 62 -0.31 2.57 -5.50
N LEU A 63 -1.27 1.89 -6.11
CA LEU A 63 -2.40 2.50 -6.79
C LEU A 63 -3.69 2.07 -6.08
N ALA A 64 -4.52 3.04 -5.67
CA ALA A 64 -5.82 2.74 -5.10
C ALA A 64 -6.91 3.68 -5.60
N VAL A 65 -8.11 3.15 -5.78
CA VAL A 65 -9.31 3.94 -6.03
C VAL A 65 -10.21 3.85 -4.81
N LYS A 66 -10.63 5.00 -4.27
CA LYS A 66 -11.57 5.03 -3.14
C LYS A 66 -12.94 4.56 -3.58
N THR A 67 -13.34 3.40 -3.08
CA THR A 67 -14.67 2.88 -3.25
C THR A 67 -15.63 3.58 -2.28
N GLY A 68 -16.94 3.50 -2.55
CA GLY A 68 -17.91 3.74 -1.49
C GLY A 68 -17.76 2.69 -0.37
N LYS A 69 -18.56 2.77 0.69
CA LYS A 69 -18.66 1.67 1.68
C LYS A 69 -18.88 0.36 0.93
N ARG A 70 -17.97 -0.60 1.09
CA ARG A 70 -18.09 -1.93 0.48
C ARG A 70 -19.21 -2.65 1.22
N ASN A 71 -20.41 -2.68 0.64
CA ASN A 71 -21.46 -3.58 1.13
C ASN A 71 -20.90 -5.00 0.97
N LYS A 72 -20.60 -5.66 2.09
CA LYS A 72 -20.32 -7.11 2.07
C LYS A 72 -21.57 -7.75 1.45
N LYS A 73 -21.45 -8.33 0.26
CA LYS A 73 -22.48 -9.24 -0.23
C LYS A 73 -22.61 -10.33 0.83
N LYS A 74 -23.81 -10.47 1.38
CA LYS A 74 -24.21 -11.57 2.26
C LYS A 74 -24.01 -12.90 1.52
#